data_AF-A0A7V1TWT6-F1
#
_entry.id   AF-A0A7V1TWT6-F1
#
_cell.length_a   1.000
_cell.length_b   1.000
_cell.length_c   1.000
_cell.angle_alpha   90.00
_cell.angle_beta   90.00
_cell.angle_gamma   90.00
#
_symmetry.space_group_name_H-M   'P 1'
#
loop_
_entity.id
_entity.type
_entity.pdbx_description
1 polymer ?
#
loop_
_entity_poly.entity_id
_entity_poly.type
_entity_poly.pdbx_seq_one_letter_code
_entity_poly.pdbx_strand_id
1 'polypeptide(L)'
;MKSIKKKIEIRYKFMNETSEENVYAVLVSICLNINGGEVPQIGSFEADDVQREFNADFGFISAVKADSEFGRGYSKCFISSITKIKKGTIFIFFLFDDINVVQEHMFRKDVFHALKFKQ
;
A
#
# COMPACT_ATOMS: atom_id res chain seq x y z
N MET A 1 12.60 1.31 31.65
CA MET A 1 11.95 0.69 30.47
C MET A 1 12.43 1.44 29.23
N LYS A 2 13.08 0.77 28.27
CA LYS A 2 13.46 1.41 26.99
C LYS A 2 12.16 1.69 26.23
N SER A 3 11.88 2.96 25.93
CA SER A 3 10.83 3.34 24.98
C SER A 3 11.10 2.62 23.66
N ILE A 4 10.24 1.67 23.30
CA ILE A 4 10.27 1.07 21.97
C ILE A 4 9.82 2.20 21.03
N LYS A 5 10.77 2.82 20.33
CA LYS A 5 10.43 3.78 19.27
C LYS A 5 9.59 3.02 18.25
N LYS A 6 8.31 3.38 18.16
CA LYS A 6 7.39 3.02 17.10
C LYS A 6 8.03 3.40 15.75
N LYS A 7 8.29 2.40 14.89
CA LYS A 7 8.94 2.59 13.58
C LYS A 7 7.93 2.40 12.46
N ILE A 8 8.01 3.28 11.48
CA ILE A 8 7.30 3.16 10.21
C ILE A 8 8.19 3.69 9.09
N GLU A 9 8.15 3.03 7.95
CA GLU A 9 8.74 3.51 6.72
C GLU A 9 7.74 3.39 5.58
N ILE A 10 7.68 4.44 4.77
CA ILE A 10 6.67 4.58 3.73
C ILE A 10 7.39 4.71 2.41
N ARG A 11 7.05 3.82 1.48
CA ARG A 11 7.64 3.79 0.14
C ARG A 11 6.56 3.93 -0.90
N TYR A 12 6.93 4.46 -2.06
CA TYR A 12 6.03 4.68 -3.18
C TYR A 12 6.63 4.11 -4.46
N LYS A 13 5.79 3.55 -5.32
CA LYS A 13 6.16 3.13 -6.68
C LYS A 13 5.07 3.53 -7.66
N PHE A 14 5.47 4.25 -8.71
CA PHE A 14 4.59 4.65 -9.80
C PHE A 14 4.73 3.68 -10.98
N MET A 15 3.61 3.39 -11.64
CA MET A 15 3.52 2.55 -12.83
C MET A 15 2.53 3.15 -13.84
N ASN A 16 2.78 2.91 -15.13
CA ASN A 16 1.88 3.35 -16.21
C ASN A 16 0.75 2.36 -16.49
N GLU A 17 0.80 1.15 -15.92
CA GLU A 17 -0.27 0.17 -16.03
C GLU A 17 -1.52 0.69 -15.32
N THR A 18 -2.69 0.46 -15.91
CA THR A 18 -3.99 0.86 -15.34
C THR A 18 -5.09 -0.19 -15.54
N SER A 19 -4.79 -1.32 -16.18
CA SER A 19 -5.70 -2.46 -16.27
C SER A 19 -5.88 -3.08 -14.88
N GLU A 20 -7.12 -3.23 -14.45
CA GLU A 20 -7.46 -3.77 -13.14
C GLU A 20 -6.86 -5.17 -12.91
N GLU A 21 -7.00 -6.07 -13.88
CA GLU A 21 -6.45 -7.43 -13.84
C GLU A 21 -4.92 -7.42 -13.72
N ASN A 22 -4.24 -6.56 -14.49
CA ASN A 22 -2.78 -6.48 -14.44
C ASN A 22 -2.30 -5.85 -13.13
N VAL A 23 -2.97 -4.80 -12.64
CA VAL A 23 -2.65 -4.19 -11.35
C VAL A 23 -2.85 -5.19 -10.22
N TYR A 24 -3.92 -6.00 -10.26
CA TYR A 24 -4.14 -7.08 -9.31
C TYR A 24 -3.01 -8.12 -9.35
N ALA A 25 -2.65 -8.61 -10.54
CA ALA A 25 -1.57 -9.59 -10.72
C ALA A 25 -0.21 -9.06 -10.24
N VAL A 26 0.07 -7.78 -10.49
CA VAL A 26 1.27 -7.10 -10.00
C VAL A 26 1.24 -7.00 -8.48
N LEU A 27 0.11 -6.63 -7.86
CA LEU A 27 -0.01 -6.59 -6.41
C LEU A 27 0.22 -7.96 -5.77
N VAL A 28 -0.38 -9.02 -6.32
CA VAL A 28 -0.19 -10.40 -5.83
C VAL A 28 1.30 -10.77 -5.91
N SER A 29 1.95 -10.47 -7.03
CA SER A 29 3.38 -10.75 -7.24
C SER A 29 4.26 -9.98 -6.25
N ILE A 30 3.94 -8.71 -6.00
CA ILE A 30 4.61 -7.87 -4.99
C ILE A 30 4.47 -8.51 -3.60
N CYS A 31 3.25 -8.89 -3.21
CA CYS A 31 2.98 -9.50 -1.91
C CYS A 31 3.76 -10.81 -1.72
N LEU A 32 3.75 -11.69 -2.73
CA LEU A 32 4.50 -12.96 -2.72
C LEU A 32 6.00 -12.73 -2.54
N ASN A 33 6.57 -11.75 -3.24
CA ASN A 33 7.99 -11.42 -3.11
C ASN A 33 8.34 -10.85 -1.73
N ILE A 34 7.41 -10.13 -1.10
CA ILE A 34 7.65 -9.52 0.21
C ILE A 34 7.56 -10.53 1.35
N ASN A 35 6.66 -11.52 1.24
CA ASN A 35 6.27 -12.40 2.35
C ASN A 35 6.84 -13.83 2.27
N GLY A 36 7.77 -14.09 1.34
CA GLY A 36 8.38 -15.41 1.18
C GLY A 36 7.52 -16.41 0.41
N GLY A 37 6.54 -15.95 -0.38
CA GLY A 37 5.71 -16.78 -1.27
C GLY A 37 4.41 -17.29 -0.66
N GLU A 38 3.99 -16.78 0.49
CA GLU A 38 2.68 -17.09 1.07
C GLU A 38 1.56 -16.42 0.24
N VAL A 39 0.49 -17.15 -0.09
CA VAL A 39 -0.63 -16.58 -0.88
C VAL A 39 -1.27 -15.41 -0.11
N PRO A 40 -1.28 -14.19 -0.68
CA PRO A 40 -1.79 -13.02 0.03
C PRO A 40 -3.32 -12.92 -0.06
N GLN A 41 -3.93 -12.36 0.98
CA GLN A 41 -5.30 -11.88 0.89
C GLN A 41 -5.32 -10.49 0.27
N ILE A 42 -6.06 -10.33 -0.83
CA ILE A 42 -6.24 -9.04 -1.50
C ILE A 42 -7.68 -8.58 -1.28
N GLY A 43 -7.83 -7.34 -0.80
CA GLY A 43 -9.10 -6.63 -0.77
C GLY A 43 -9.14 -5.55 -1.86
N SER A 44 -10.35 -5.11 -2.19
CA SER A 44 -10.59 -3.95 -3.05
C SER A 44 -11.11 -2.79 -2.20
N PHE A 45 -10.79 -1.56 -2.59
CA PHE A 45 -11.49 -0.40 -2.04
C PHE A 45 -12.89 -0.29 -2.65
N GLU A 46 -13.84 0.25 -1.88
CA GLU A 46 -15.12 0.68 -2.43
C GLU A 46 -14.91 1.84 -3.42
N ALA A 47 -15.64 1.81 -4.54
CA ALA A 47 -15.47 2.76 -5.63
C ALA A 47 -15.72 4.22 -5.17
N ASP A 48 -16.71 4.44 -4.31
CA ASP A 48 -17.03 5.77 -3.80
C ASP A 48 -15.92 6.32 -2.89
N ASP A 49 -15.27 5.45 -2.11
CA ASP A 49 -14.19 5.84 -1.20
C ASP A 49 -12.93 6.17 -1.98
N VAL A 50 -12.56 5.36 -2.98
CA VAL A 50 -11.33 5.61 -3.75
C VAL A 50 -11.44 6.88 -4.61
N GLN A 51 -12.63 7.15 -5.15
CA GLN A 51 -12.91 8.39 -5.89
C GLN A 51 -12.92 9.61 -4.95
N ARG A 52 -13.56 9.53 -3.78
CA ARG A 52 -13.63 10.65 -2.83
C ARG A 52 -12.26 10.97 -2.21
N GLU A 53 -11.51 9.96 -1.79
CA GLU A 53 -10.27 10.15 -1.05
C GLU A 53 -9.08 10.44 -1.99
N PHE A 54 -9.03 9.84 -3.18
CA PHE A 54 -7.86 9.93 -4.08
C PHE A 54 -8.13 10.53 -5.45
N ASN A 55 -9.40 10.80 -5.79
CA ASN A 55 -9.82 11.12 -7.16
C ASN A 55 -9.40 10.04 -8.17
N ALA A 56 -9.34 8.79 -7.71
CA ALA A 56 -8.90 7.63 -8.48
C ALA A 56 -10.11 6.74 -8.85
N ASP A 57 -9.90 5.82 -9.78
CA ASP A 57 -10.99 5.00 -10.35
C ASP A 57 -11.14 3.65 -9.63
N PHE A 58 -10.04 3.05 -9.18
CA PHE A 58 -10.06 1.83 -8.35
C PHE A 58 -8.79 1.69 -7.53
N GLY A 59 -8.78 0.73 -6.60
CA GLY A 59 -7.58 0.37 -5.88
C GLY A 59 -7.71 -0.94 -5.13
N PHE A 60 -6.57 -1.53 -4.79
CA PHE A 60 -6.49 -2.76 -4.01
C PHE A 60 -5.65 -2.57 -2.76
N ILE A 61 -5.80 -3.51 -1.83
CA ILE A 61 -5.14 -3.46 -0.53
C ILE A 61 -4.74 -4.86 -0.06
N SER A 62 -3.61 -4.97 0.62
CA SER A 62 -3.17 -6.21 1.24
C SER A 62 -2.29 -5.93 2.45
N ALA A 63 -2.22 -6.90 3.35
CA ALA A 63 -1.31 -6.89 4.50
C ALA A 63 -0.57 -8.22 4.54
N VAL A 64 0.76 -8.17 4.59
CA VAL A 64 1.61 -9.36 4.59
C VAL A 64 2.74 -9.24 5.61
N LYS A 65 3.37 -10.37 5.95
CA LYS A 65 4.64 -10.38 6.69
C LYS A 65 5.75 -9.80 5.81
N ALA A 66 6.72 -9.14 6.42
CA ALA A 66 7.84 -8.51 5.74
C ALA A 66 9.09 -9.42 5.76
N ASP A 67 8.97 -10.63 5.23
CA ASP A 67 10.00 -11.70 5.28
C ASP A 67 10.92 -11.71 4.05
N SER A 68 11.38 -10.53 3.65
CA SER A 68 12.25 -10.33 2.49
C SER A 68 13.24 -9.22 2.74
N GLU A 69 14.23 -9.07 1.86
CA GLU A 69 15.16 -7.94 1.91
C GLU A 69 14.42 -6.59 1.78
N PHE A 70 13.35 -6.55 0.99
CA PHE A 70 12.49 -5.36 0.91
C PHE A 70 11.94 -4.99 2.29
N GLY A 71 11.52 -5.98 3.07
CA GLY A 71 10.96 -5.80 4.41
C GLY A 71 11.97 -5.56 5.54
N ARG A 72 13.27 -5.57 5.24
CA ARG A 72 14.32 -5.67 6.27
C ARG A 72 14.18 -4.62 7.37
N GLY A 73 14.11 -5.09 8.61
CA GLY A 73 14.00 -4.25 9.79
C GLY A 73 12.56 -3.95 10.24
N TYR A 74 11.57 -4.56 9.58
CA TYR A 74 10.15 -4.48 9.91
C TYR A 74 9.53 -5.89 9.89
N SER A 75 8.42 -6.09 10.60
CA SER A 75 7.72 -7.38 10.64
C SER A 75 6.53 -7.47 9.69
N LYS A 76 5.94 -6.35 9.29
CA LYS A 76 4.76 -6.32 8.42
C LYS A 76 4.89 -5.27 7.32
N CYS A 77 4.21 -5.54 6.21
CA CYS A 77 4.03 -4.61 5.11
C CYS A 77 2.53 -4.52 4.78
N PHE A 78 1.98 -3.31 4.84
CA PHE A 78 0.66 -3.00 4.30
C PHE A 78 0.84 -2.31 2.97
N ILE A 79 0.17 -2.81 1.94
CA ILE A 79 0.32 -2.35 0.57
C ILE A 79 -1.04 -1.88 0.07
N SER A 80 -1.07 -0.71 -0.56
CA SER A 80 -2.23 -0.21 -1.28
C SER A 80 -1.84 0.11 -2.72
N SER A 81 -2.65 -0.29 -3.69
CA SER A 81 -2.58 0.24 -5.05
C SER A 81 -3.73 1.22 -5.26
N ILE A 82 -3.44 2.37 -5.85
CA ILE A 82 -4.45 3.38 -6.21
C ILE A 82 -4.25 3.70 -7.69
N THR A 83 -5.28 3.50 -8.50
CA THR A 83 -5.19 3.59 -9.96
C THR A 83 -6.11 4.65 -10.53
N LYS A 84 -5.56 5.48 -11.42
CA LYS A 84 -6.32 6.35 -12.31
C LYS A 84 -6.15 5.89 -13.74
N ILE A 85 -7.24 5.45 -14.37
CA ILE A 85 -7.33 4.99 -15.74
C ILE A 85 -6.70 6.03 -16.68
N LYS A 86 -5.85 5.56 -17.61
CA LYS A 86 -5.07 6.38 -18.56
C LYS A 86 -4.03 7.32 -17.93
N LYS A 87 -3.83 7.29 -16.61
CA LYS A 87 -2.81 8.12 -15.91
C LYS A 87 -1.74 7.28 -15.22
N GLY A 88 -2.13 6.18 -14.58
CA GLY A 88 -1.21 5.24 -13.94
C GLY A 88 -1.70 4.73 -12.59
N THR A 89 -0.91 3.83 -12.02
CA THR A 89 -1.11 3.25 -10.69
C THR A 89 0.04 3.64 -9.77
N ILE A 90 -0.30 3.99 -8.53
CA ILE A 90 0.67 4.10 -7.44
C ILE A 90 0.50 2.95 -6.46
N PHE A 91 1.61 2.31 -6.11
CA PHE A 91 1.72 1.41 -4.98
C PHE A 91 2.31 2.16 -3.80
N ILE A 92 1.65 2.05 -2.65
CA ILE A 92 2.06 2.64 -1.38
C ILE A 92 2.37 1.48 -0.43
N PHE A 93 3.55 1.50 0.17
CA PHE A 93 4.02 0.48 1.09
C PHE A 93 4.22 1.10 2.46
N PHE A 94 3.60 0.52 3.48
CA PHE A 94 3.81 0.87 4.87
C PHE A 94 4.52 -0.31 5.53
N LEU A 95 5.78 -0.13 5.87
CA LEU A 95 6.58 -1.08 6.61
C LEU A 95 6.57 -0.70 8.09
N PHE A 96 6.17 -1.63 8.96
CA PHE A 96 5.94 -1.33 10.37
C PHE A 96 6.04 -2.58 11.24
N ASP A 97 6.17 -2.35 12.55
CA ASP A 97 6.11 -3.40 13.57
C ASP A 97 4.82 -3.39 14.39
N ASP A 98 4.23 -2.21 14.57
CA ASP A 98 3.02 -1.99 15.35
C ASP A 98 1.98 -1.27 14.49
N ILE A 99 0.80 -1.88 14.35
CA ILE A 99 -0.30 -1.35 13.53
C ILE A 99 -0.81 0.00 14.04
N ASN A 100 -0.65 0.29 15.32
CA ASN A 100 -1.04 1.57 15.90
C ASN A 100 -0.24 2.72 15.27
N VAL A 101 1.01 2.47 14.86
CA VAL A 101 1.86 3.47 14.17
C VAL A 101 1.29 3.78 12.79
N VAL A 102 0.80 2.77 12.09
CA VAL A 102 0.15 2.96 10.79
C VAL A 102 -1.09 3.80 10.96
N GLN A 103 -1.94 3.52 11.95
CA GLN A 103 -3.14 4.32 12.21
C GLN A 103 -2.80 5.78 12.51
N GLU A 104 -1.83 6.04 13.40
CA GLU A 104 -1.36 7.40 13.74
C GLU A 104 -0.88 8.20 12.50
N HIS A 105 -0.31 7.52 11.50
CA HIS A 105 0.23 8.17 10.30
C HIS A 105 -0.70 8.13 9.07
N MET A 106 -1.56 7.12 8.93
CA MET A 106 -2.48 6.94 7.80
C MET A 106 -3.57 8.01 7.78
N PHE A 107 -4.03 8.45 8.95
CA PHE A 107 -4.99 9.56 9.06
C PHE A 107 -4.36 10.94 8.87
N ARG A 108 -3.03 11.04 8.78
CA ARG A 108 -2.41 12.32 8.45
C ARG A 108 -2.53 12.57 6.95
N LYS A 109 -3.08 13.75 6.62
CA LYS A 109 -3.34 14.20 5.24
C LYS A 109 -2.09 14.22 4.36
N ASP A 110 -0.90 14.29 4.95
CA ASP A 110 0.39 14.45 4.27
C ASP A 110 1.09 13.12 3.93
N VAL A 111 0.46 11.97 4.19
CA VAL A 111 1.08 10.67 3.96
C VAL A 111 0.25 9.81 3.00
N PHE A 112 -0.96 9.42 3.42
CA PHE A 112 -1.84 8.58 2.59
C PHE A 112 -2.60 9.44 1.58
N HIS A 113 -3.18 10.57 2.04
CA HIS A 113 -3.88 11.53 1.17
C HIS A 113 -2.97 12.53 0.47
N ALA A 114 -1.64 12.42 0.60
CA ALA A 114 -0.72 13.29 -0.13
C ALA A 114 -0.77 13.05 -1.65
N LEU A 115 -1.22 11.86 -2.06
CA LEU A 115 -1.24 11.43 -3.45
C LEU A 115 -2.68 11.38 -3.94
N LYS A 116 -3.25 12.55 -4.18
CA LYS A 116 -4.51 12.68 -4.92
C LYS A 116 -4.20 12.97 -6.38
N PHE A 117 -4.90 12.31 -7.29
CA PHE A 117 -4.82 12.66 -8.70
C PHE A 117 -5.41 14.05 -8.91
N LYS A 118 -4.68 14.92 -9.63
CA LYS A 118 -5.21 16.22 -10.04
C LYS A 118 -6.42 16.00 -10.95
N GLN A 119 -7.44 16.84 -10.79
CA GLN A 119 -8.57 16.93 -11.70
C GLN A 119 -8.11 17.41 -13.08
#